data_AF-A0A2N0QH56-F1
#
_entry.id   AF-A0A2N0QH56-F1
#
_cell.length_a   1.000
_cell.length_b   1.000
_cell.length_c   1.000
_cell.angle_alpha   90.00
_cell.angle_beta   90.00
_cell.angle_gamma   90.00
#
_symmetry.space_group_name_H-M   'P 1'
#
loop_
_entity.id
_entity.type
_entity.pdbx_description
1 polymer ?
#
loop_
_entity_poly.entity_id
_entity_poly.type
_entity_poly.pdbx_seq_one_letter_code
_entity_poly.pdbx_strand_id
1 'polypeptide(L)'
;MDQVLADFIGKAHREVNKRFNLNVAREDFEIAKLEAQYPNLAKEFYYMINEPDFFRDFELEDEDAVPVLKELNKHYEIYIATAAMDVPGCFNAKYEWLLEHFPFLNPAHFIFCGDKKVVKADYLIDDN
;
A
#
# COMPACT_ATOMS: atom_id res chain seq x y z
N MET A 1 2.52 4.18 -3.30
CA MET A 1 2.75 3.97 -1.85
C MET A 1 2.83 2.49 -1.59
N ASP A 2 1.70 1.79 -1.75
CA ASP A 2 1.68 0.33 -1.86
C ASP A 2 2.61 -0.10 -3.00
N GLN A 3 3.38 -1.17 -2.82
CA GLN A 3 4.32 -1.77 -3.79
C GLN A 3 5.40 -0.84 -4.35
N VAL A 4 5.64 0.28 -3.67
CA VAL A 4 6.77 1.20 -3.90
C VAL A 4 7.48 1.51 -2.58
N LEU A 5 6.70 1.84 -1.56
CA LEU A 5 7.19 2.14 -0.20
C LEU A 5 6.77 1.08 0.81
N ALA A 6 5.61 0.45 0.61
CA ALA A 6 5.00 -0.46 1.57
C ALA A 6 4.60 -1.80 0.93
N ASP A 7 4.93 -2.91 1.60
CA ASP A 7 4.72 -4.28 1.11
C ASP A 7 3.27 -4.76 1.28
N PHE A 8 2.38 -4.21 0.45
CA PHE A 8 0.99 -4.63 0.36
C PHE A 8 0.85 -6.10 -0.01
N ILE A 9 1.58 -6.59 -1.02
CA ILE A 9 1.44 -7.97 -1.51
C ILE A 9 1.89 -8.96 -0.44
N GLY A 10 2.99 -8.72 0.27
CA GLY A 10 3.45 -9.57 1.36
C GLY A 10 2.47 -9.62 2.52
N LYS A 11 1.93 -8.48 2.95
CA LYS A 11 0.90 -8.46 3.99
C LYS A 11 -0.38 -9.18 3.55
N ALA A 12 -0.89 -8.87 2.36
CA ALA A 12 -2.08 -9.49 1.78
C ALA A 12 -1.93 -11.01 1.66
N HIS A 13 -0.80 -11.48 1.16
CA HIS A 13 -0.46 -12.90 1.03
C HIS A 13 -0.49 -13.62 2.38
N ARG A 14 0.20 -13.08 3.39
CA ARG A 14 0.25 -13.66 4.74
C ARG A 14 -1.13 -13.72 5.39
N GLU A 15 -1.90 -12.64 5.31
CA GLU A 15 -3.24 -12.58 5.90
C GLU A 15 -4.24 -13.50 5.18
N VAL A 16 -4.18 -13.61 3.85
CA VAL A 16 -5.02 -14.55 3.09
C VAL A 16 -4.70 -15.99 3.48
N ASN A 17 -3.42 -16.40 3.44
CA ASN A 17 -3.05 -17.76 3.81
C ASN A 17 -3.49 -18.09 5.25
N LYS A 18 -3.34 -17.14 6.17
CA LYS A 18 -3.75 -17.29 7.57
C LYS A 18 -5.27 -17.38 7.74
N ARG A 19 -6.04 -16.44 7.20
CA ARG A 19 -7.50 -16.34 7.42
C ARG A 19 -8.29 -17.43 6.70
N PHE A 20 -7.86 -17.79 5.50
CA PHE A 20 -8.53 -18.80 4.68
C PHE A 20 -7.91 -20.19 4.79
N ASN A 21 -6.91 -20.36 5.66
CA ASN A 21 -6.16 -21.60 5.85
C ASN A 21 -5.65 -22.17 4.52
N LEU A 22 -5.01 -21.29 3.73
CA LEU A 22 -4.42 -21.61 2.44
C LEU A 22 -2.89 -21.73 2.56
N ASN A 23 -2.28 -22.31 1.54
CA ASN A 23 -0.83 -22.42 1.43
C ASN A 23 -0.38 -22.04 0.01
N VAL A 24 -0.78 -20.84 -0.42
CA VAL A 24 -0.42 -20.29 -1.73
C VAL A 24 1.00 -19.74 -1.62
N ALA A 25 1.87 -20.04 -2.61
CA ALA A 25 3.19 -19.43 -2.71
C ALA A 25 3.07 -17.93 -3.05
N ARG A 26 4.03 -17.09 -2.63
CA ARG A 26 3.93 -15.63 -2.85
C ARG A 26 3.91 -15.31 -4.35
N GLU A 27 4.65 -16.05 -5.15
CA GLU A 27 4.79 -15.91 -6.59
C GLU A 27 3.49 -16.25 -7.35
N ASP A 28 2.65 -17.10 -6.73
CA ASP A 28 1.35 -17.52 -7.28
C ASP A 28 0.18 -16.71 -6.68
N PHE A 29 0.47 -15.71 -5.86
CA PHE A 29 -0.55 -14.93 -5.15
C PHE A 29 -1.27 -13.96 -6.09
N GLU A 30 -2.40 -14.39 -6.61
CA GLU A 30 -3.29 -13.54 -7.42
C GLU A 30 -4.74 -13.83 -7.05
N ILE A 31 -5.43 -12.83 -6.49
CA ILE A 31 -6.81 -12.98 -5.98
C ILE A 31 -7.76 -13.48 -7.06
N ALA A 32 -7.62 -13.01 -8.30
CA ALA A 32 -8.45 -13.45 -9.43
C ALA A 32 -8.26 -14.95 -9.74
N LYS A 33 -7.03 -15.48 -9.68
CA LYS A 33 -6.75 -16.91 -9.86
C LYS A 33 -7.28 -17.74 -8.69
N LEU A 34 -7.14 -17.23 -7.47
CA LEU A 34 -7.59 -17.93 -6.27
C LEU A 34 -9.11 -17.96 -6.18
N GLU A 35 -9.81 -16.92 -6.61
CA GLU A 35 -11.28 -16.88 -6.61
C GLU A 35 -11.91 -17.99 -7.46
N ALA A 36 -11.24 -18.43 -8.54
CA ALA A 36 -11.68 -19.57 -9.34
C ALA A 36 -11.74 -20.90 -8.54
N GLN A 37 -10.93 -21.02 -7.50
CA GLN A 37 -10.85 -22.20 -6.63
C GLN A 37 -11.59 -21.99 -5.30
N TYR A 38 -11.69 -20.74 -4.85
CA TYR A 38 -12.29 -20.33 -3.59
C TYR A 38 -13.38 -19.28 -3.84
N PRO A 39 -14.63 -19.71 -4.08
CA PRO A 39 -15.74 -18.80 -4.31
C PRO A 39 -15.89 -17.80 -3.15
N ASN A 40 -16.13 -16.54 -3.50
CA ASN A 40 -16.20 -15.38 -2.58
C ASN A 40 -14.87 -14.85 -2.05
N LEU A 41 -13.72 -15.44 -2.39
CA LEU A 41 -12.44 -14.96 -1.88
C LEU A 41 -12.20 -13.49 -2.22
N ALA A 42 -12.54 -13.01 -3.42
CA ALA A 42 -12.34 -11.59 -3.76
C ALA A 42 -13.18 -10.66 -2.87
N LYS A 43 -14.41 -11.06 -2.54
CA LYS A 43 -15.30 -10.30 -1.65
C LYS A 43 -14.75 -10.27 -0.22
N GLU A 44 -14.33 -11.41 0.30
CA GLU A 44 -13.75 -11.49 1.66
C GLU A 44 -12.39 -10.79 1.73
N PHE A 45 -11.59 -10.88 0.66
CA PHE A 45 -10.34 -10.12 0.50
C PHE A 45 -10.61 -8.61 0.55
N TYR A 46 -11.63 -8.14 -0.18
CA TYR A 46 -12.04 -6.74 -0.13
C TYR A 46 -12.39 -6.29 1.30
N TYR A 47 -13.20 -7.07 2.02
CA TYR A 47 -13.54 -6.72 3.41
C TYR A 47 -12.31 -6.70 4.31
N MET A 48 -11.42 -7.68 4.17
CA MET A 48 -10.17 -7.74 4.91
C MET A 48 -9.31 -6.50 4.68
N ILE A 49 -9.04 -6.11 3.42
CA ILE A 49 -8.21 -4.92 3.16
C ILE A 49 -8.93 -3.64 3.58
N ASN A 50 -10.25 -3.63 3.60
CA ASN A 50 -11.03 -2.48 4.06
C ASN A 50 -11.19 -2.41 5.59
N GLU A 51 -10.56 -3.32 6.34
CA GLU A 51 -10.48 -3.20 7.80
C GLU A 51 -9.61 -1.99 8.18
N PRO A 52 -10.00 -1.23 9.22
CA PRO A 52 -9.34 0.04 9.57
C PRO A 52 -7.83 -0.07 9.78
N ASP A 53 -7.37 -1.19 10.33
CA ASP A 53 -5.98 -1.38 10.74
C ASP A 53 -5.15 -2.20 9.74
N PHE A 54 -5.75 -2.70 8.64
CA PHE A 54 -5.06 -3.61 7.71
C PHE A 54 -3.75 -3.03 7.16
N PHE A 55 -3.75 -1.72 6.89
CA PHE A 55 -2.62 -0.99 6.32
C PHE A 55 -1.62 -0.49 7.38
N ARG A 56 -1.92 -0.65 8.67
CA ARG A 56 -1.21 0.07 9.73
C ARG A 56 0.17 -0.54 10.03
N ASP A 57 0.33 -1.83 9.78
CA ASP A 57 1.51 -2.64 10.10
C ASP A 57 2.24 -3.13 8.83
N PHE A 58 2.16 -2.38 7.74
CA PHE A 58 2.94 -2.70 6.54
C PHE A 58 4.44 -2.68 6.83
N GLU A 59 5.12 -3.69 6.31
CA GLU A 59 6.57 -3.67 6.17
C GLU A 59 6.94 -2.69 5.04
N LEU A 60 8.16 -2.15 5.09
CA LEU A 60 8.69 -1.40 3.95
C LEU A 60 8.86 -2.34 2.76
N GLU A 61 8.56 -1.86 1.56
CA GLU A 61 8.84 -2.60 0.32
C GLU A 61 10.34 -2.79 0.12
N ASP A 62 11.12 -1.76 0.47
CA ASP A 62 12.58 -1.77 0.44
C ASP A 62 13.11 -1.12 1.73
N GLU A 63 14.07 -1.77 2.38
CA GLU A 63 14.71 -1.26 3.60
C GLU A 63 15.42 0.08 3.36
N ASP A 64 15.87 0.34 2.13
CA ASP A 64 16.54 1.57 1.74
C ASP A 64 15.58 2.73 1.43
N ALA A 65 14.25 2.51 1.46
CA ALA A 65 13.27 3.55 1.13
C ALA A 65 13.42 4.82 2.00
N VAL A 66 13.66 4.65 3.31
CA VAL A 66 13.82 5.76 4.25
C VAL A 66 15.07 6.60 3.96
N PRO A 67 16.30 6.04 3.89
CA PRO A 67 17.48 6.83 3.57
C PRO A 67 17.44 7.44 2.16
N VAL A 68 16.90 6.72 1.16
CA VAL A 68 16.76 7.24 -0.22
C VAL A 68 15.82 8.45 -0.26
N LEU A 69 14.63 8.35 0.34
CA LEU A 69 13.69 9.49 0.39
C LEU A 69 14.27 10.68 1.17
N LYS A 70 15.05 10.45 2.24
CA LYS A 70 15.74 11.54 2.96
C LYS A 70 16.75 12.26 2.08
N GLU A 71 17.48 11.55 1.23
CA GLU A 71 18.42 12.17 0.30
C GLU A 71 17.68 12.92 -0.81
N LEU A 72 16.65 12.31 -1.41
CA LEU A 72 15.84 12.96 -2.43
C LEU A 72 15.17 14.24 -1.91
N ASN A 73 14.69 14.25 -0.65
CA ASN A 73 14.01 15.40 -0.05
C ASN A 73 14.92 16.63 0.14
N LYS A 74 16.24 16.49 -0.07
CA LYS A 74 17.18 17.63 -0.07
C LYS A 74 17.20 18.37 -1.40
N HIS A 75 16.83 17.70 -2.49
CA HIS A 75 16.95 18.19 -3.86
C HIS A 75 15.58 18.34 -4.56
N TYR A 76 14.57 17.62 -4.06
CA TYR A 76 13.23 17.57 -4.64
C TYR A 76 12.17 17.83 -3.57
N GLU A 77 11.06 18.42 -3.99
CA GLU A 77 9.84 18.47 -3.18
C GLU A 77 9.11 17.14 -3.31
N ILE A 78 8.99 16.42 -2.19
CA ILE A 78 8.38 15.09 -2.17
C ILE A 78 6.91 15.18 -1.80
N TYR A 79 6.07 14.55 -2.63
CA TYR A 79 4.67 14.29 -2.38
C TYR A 79 4.42 12.79 -2.38
N ILE A 80 3.58 12.31 -1.47
CA ILE A 80 3.13 10.91 -1.45
C ILE A 80 1.73 10.87 -2.02
N ALA A 81 1.56 10.34 -3.23
CA ALA A 81 0.26 10.10 -3.85
C ALA A 81 -0.18 8.65 -3.63
N THR A 82 -1.36 8.45 -3.05
CA THR A 82 -1.95 7.11 -2.84
C THR A 82 -3.46 7.13 -3.05
N ALA A 83 -4.03 6.03 -3.52
CA ALA A 83 -5.48 5.85 -3.55
C ALA A 83 -5.99 5.45 -2.15
N ALA A 84 -7.24 5.81 -1.87
CA ALA A 84 -8.01 5.27 -0.75
C ALA A 84 -9.52 5.17 -1.04
N MET A 85 -9.99 5.58 -2.23
CA MET A 85 -11.43 5.73 -2.51
C MET A 85 -12.09 4.37 -2.73
N ASP A 86 -11.35 3.42 -3.32
CA ASP A 86 -11.81 2.05 -3.54
C ASP A 86 -11.81 1.25 -2.22
N VAL A 87 -10.93 1.61 -1.28
CA VAL A 87 -10.79 0.97 0.04
C VAL A 87 -10.86 2.03 1.16
N PRO A 88 -12.03 2.66 1.42
CA PRO A 88 -12.12 3.80 2.32
C PRO A 88 -11.59 3.57 3.74
N GLY A 89 -11.66 2.32 4.23
CA GLY A 89 -11.18 1.94 5.56
C GLY A 89 -9.67 2.14 5.74
N CYS A 90 -8.90 2.20 4.65
CA CYS A 90 -7.44 2.31 4.72
C CYS A 90 -6.91 3.70 5.08
N PHE A 91 -7.72 4.76 4.97
CA PHE A 91 -7.22 6.14 4.98
C PHE A 91 -6.39 6.44 6.24
N ASN A 92 -6.96 6.21 7.43
CA ASN A 92 -6.28 6.50 8.69
C ASN A 92 -5.01 5.67 8.84
N ALA A 93 -5.06 4.38 8.55
CA ALA A 93 -3.90 3.50 8.66
C ALA A 93 -2.76 3.91 7.72
N LYS A 94 -3.06 4.25 6.46
CA LYS A 94 -2.04 4.77 5.52
C LYS A 94 -1.43 6.07 6.01
N TYR A 95 -2.25 7.00 6.47
CA TYR A 95 -1.78 8.29 6.98
C TYR A 95 -0.87 8.12 8.19
N GLU A 96 -1.28 7.33 9.19
CA GLU A 96 -0.47 7.07 10.38
C GLU A 96 0.81 6.28 10.07
N TRP A 97 0.73 5.31 9.16
CA TRP A 97 1.90 4.55 8.72
C TRP A 97 2.95 5.46 8.09
N LEU A 98 2.55 6.43 7.26
CA LEU A 98 3.45 7.42 6.68
C LEU A 98 4.09 8.33 7.74
N LEU A 99 3.31 8.77 8.74
CA LEU A 99 3.85 9.57 9.85
C LEU A 99 4.90 8.81 10.67
N GLU A 100 4.69 7.51 10.88
CA GLU A 100 5.60 6.66 11.64
C GLU A 100 6.90 6.39 10.87
N HIS A 101 6.81 5.99 9.61
CA HIS A 101 7.97 5.54 8.82
C HIS A 101 8.72 6.70 8.15
N PHE A 102 8.02 7.78 7.83
CA PHE A 102 8.58 8.95 7.14
C PHE A 102 8.30 10.27 7.89
N PRO A 103 8.67 10.39 9.18
CA PRO A 103 8.35 11.56 10.01
C PRO A 103 9.03 12.86 9.55
N PHE A 104 9.96 12.77 8.59
CA PHE A 104 10.68 13.89 8.01
C PHE A 104 9.96 14.50 6.79
N LEU A 105 8.92 13.83 6.26
CA LEU A 105 8.10 14.37 5.18
C LEU A 105 7.02 15.29 5.77
N ASN A 106 6.61 16.30 4.99
CA ASN A 106 5.51 17.19 5.37
C ASN A 106 4.17 16.45 5.19
N PRO A 107 3.36 16.25 6.25
CA PRO A 107 2.08 15.55 6.11
C PRO A 107 1.09 16.27 5.19
N ALA A 108 1.24 17.58 4.97
CA ALA A 108 0.45 18.33 4.00
C ALA A 108 0.72 17.90 2.54
N HIS A 109 1.78 17.13 2.29
CA HIS A 109 2.15 16.61 0.96
C HIS A 109 1.63 15.19 0.72
N PHE A 110 0.82 14.64 1.63
CA PHE A 110 0.16 13.36 1.45
C PHE A 110 -1.15 13.57 0.69
N ILE A 111 -1.18 13.10 -0.56
CA ILE A 111 -2.28 13.30 -1.50
C ILE A 111 -3.05 11.98 -1.64
N PHE A 112 -4.30 11.98 -1.18
CA PHE A 112 -5.20 10.85 -1.36
C PHE A 112 -6.07 11.08 -2.60
N CYS A 113 -5.77 10.36 -3.67
CA CYS A 113 -6.47 10.51 -4.96
C CYS A 113 -6.58 9.18 -5.70
N GLY A 114 -7.72 8.94 -6.36
CA GLY A 114 -7.92 7.76 -7.20
C GLY A 114 -7.22 7.87 -8.56
N ASP A 115 -7.32 9.04 -9.20
CA ASP A 115 -6.63 9.30 -10.48
C ASP A 115 -5.39 10.17 -10.26
N LYS A 116 -4.21 9.55 -10.34
CA LYS A 116 -2.92 10.24 -10.17
C LYS A 116 -2.58 11.19 -11.32
N LYS A 117 -3.30 11.15 -12.46
CA LYS A 117 -3.08 12.08 -13.59
C LYS A 117 -3.38 13.53 -13.23
N VAL A 118 -4.16 13.77 -12.17
CA VAL A 118 -4.44 15.12 -11.68
C VAL A 118 -3.27 15.70 -10.86
N VAL A 119 -2.33 14.85 -10.42
CA VAL A 119 -1.14 15.26 -9.69
C VAL A 119 -0.11 15.75 -10.69
N LYS A 120 0.23 17.04 -10.60
CA LYS A 120 1.25 17.65 -11.45
C LYS A 120 2.60 17.60 -10.73
N ALA A 121 3.45 16.70 -11.17
CA ALA A 121 4.84 16.57 -10.72
C ALA A 121 5.75 16.30 -11.92
N ASP A 122 7.05 16.56 -11.78
CA ASP A 122 8.04 16.26 -12.83
C ASP A 122 8.29 14.76 -12.98
N TYR A 123 8.17 14.01 -11.87
CA TYR A 123 8.38 12.57 -11.82
C TYR A 123 7.25 11.90 -11.02
N LEU A 124 6.86 10.72 -11.46
CA LEU A 124 5.99 9.81 -10.74
C LEU A 124 6.69 8.44 -10.67
N ILE A 125 6.86 7.93 -9.45
CA ILE A 125 7.38 6.58 -9.19
C ILE A 125 6.20 5.74 -8.71
N ASP A 126 5.76 4.81 -9.55
CA ASP A 126 4.58 3.97 -9.36
C ASP A 126 4.87 2.57 -9.88
N ASP A 127 4.26 1.56 -9.26
CA ASP A 127 4.31 0.17 -9.70
C ASP A 127 3.32 -0.14 -10.85
N ASN A 128 2.42 0.79 -11.16
CA ASN A 128 1.41 0.72 -12.22
C ASN A 128 1.78 1.52 -13.48
#